data_AF-A0A9E5R132-F1
#
_entry.id   AF-A0A9E5R132-F1
#
_cell.length_a   1.000
_cell.length_b   1.000
_cell.length_c   1.000
_cell.angle_alpha   90.00
_cell.angle_beta   90.00
_cell.angle_gamma   90.00
#
_symmetry.space_group_name_H-M   'P 1'
#
loop_
_entity.id
_entity.type
_entity.pdbx_description
1 polymer ?
#
loop_
_entity_poly.entity_id
_entity_poly.type
_entity_poly.pdbx_seq_one_letter_code
_entity_poly.pdbx_strand_id
1 'polypeptide(L)'
;WAEKQQNYWAAPSGLPLVQHSLGMMLHFYQEGKISLERIVEKMCHAPAQAFGVQERGFVREGYWADLVLLDLANNTPVQKENLYYKCGWSPLEGLSLPGRVSHTFVSGHLAYHEGQFDESQKGQRLRFARRA
;
A
#
# COMPACT_ATOMS: atom_id res chain seq x y z
N TRP A 1 5.54 18.66 -8.52
CA TRP A 1 4.44 18.90 -9.48
C TRP A 1 4.87 19.66 -10.74
N ALA A 2 5.72 20.70 -10.68
CA ALA A 2 6.09 21.50 -11.86
C ALA A 2 6.57 20.71 -13.09
N GLU A 3 7.34 19.63 -12.89
CA GLU A 3 7.75 18.74 -14.00
C GLU A 3 6.56 18.07 -14.73
N LYS A 4 5.46 17.81 -14.01
CA LYS A 4 4.25 17.18 -14.55
C LYS A 4 3.31 18.19 -15.23
N GLN A 5 3.63 19.49 -15.20
CA GLN A 5 2.87 20.56 -15.85
C GLN A 5 3.36 20.88 -17.26
N GLN A 6 4.36 20.15 -17.74
CA GLN A 6 4.82 20.25 -19.12
C GLN A 6 3.77 19.69 -20.08
N ASN A 7 3.91 20.01 -21.37
CA ASN A 7 3.08 19.38 -22.40
C ASN A 7 3.28 17.86 -22.43
N TYR A 8 2.36 17.13 -23.06
CA TYR A 8 2.35 15.67 -23.08
C TYR A 8 3.68 15.03 -23.51
N TRP A 9 4.36 15.63 -24.50
CA TRP A 9 5.61 15.11 -25.04
C TRP A 9 6.82 15.35 -24.13
N ALA A 10 6.73 16.31 -23.21
CA ALA A 10 7.81 16.72 -22.32
C ALA A 10 7.58 16.33 -20.85
N ALA A 11 6.34 16.05 -20.45
CA ALA A 11 6.02 15.65 -19.08
C ALA A 11 6.53 14.22 -18.82
N PRO A 12 7.35 13.99 -17.77
CA PRO A 12 7.81 12.66 -17.45
C PRO A 12 6.62 11.80 -16.98
N SER A 13 6.60 10.54 -17.38
CA SER A 13 5.58 9.59 -16.91
C SER A 13 5.74 9.23 -15.43
N GLY A 14 4.69 8.67 -14.82
CA GLY A 14 4.73 8.13 -13.46
C GLY A 14 3.94 8.93 -12.43
N LEU A 15 3.33 8.21 -11.49
CA LEU A 15 2.42 8.71 -10.46
C LEU A 15 2.81 8.14 -9.09
N PRO A 16 2.82 8.94 -8.01
CA PRO A 16 2.98 8.44 -6.66
C PRO A 16 1.66 7.81 -6.17
N LEU A 17 1.67 6.49 -5.91
CA LEU A 17 0.45 5.74 -5.57
C LEU A 17 0.57 4.78 -4.37
N VAL A 18 1.78 4.46 -3.90
CA VAL A 18 1.97 3.39 -2.89
C VAL A 18 1.23 3.64 -1.56
N GLN A 19 1.04 4.90 -1.16
CA GLN A 19 0.26 5.23 0.05
C GLN A 19 -1.25 4.96 -0.15
N HIS A 20 -1.75 5.07 -1.39
CA HIS A 20 -3.17 5.09 -1.69
C HIS A 20 -3.69 3.81 -2.36
N SER A 21 -2.80 2.91 -2.79
CA SER A 21 -3.17 1.76 -3.63
C SER A 21 -4.20 0.84 -2.96
N LEU A 22 -4.12 0.62 -1.64
CA LEU A 22 -5.11 -0.20 -0.93
C LEU A 22 -6.49 0.49 -0.91
N GLY A 23 -6.55 1.79 -0.61
CA GLY A 23 -7.80 2.56 -0.62
C GLY A 23 -8.46 2.57 -2.00
N MET A 24 -7.67 2.65 -3.08
CA MET A 24 -8.17 2.50 -4.45
C MET A 24 -8.80 1.13 -4.71
N MET A 25 -8.20 0.05 -4.20
CA MET A 25 -8.79 -1.28 -4.30
C MET A 25 -10.08 -1.40 -3.47
N LEU A 26 -10.10 -0.81 -2.27
CA LEU A 26 -11.29 -0.79 -1.41
C LEU A 26 -12.44 0.02 -2.02
N HIS A 27 -12.15 1.02 -2.85
CA HIS A 27 -13.16 1.69 -3.67
C HIS A 27 -13.89 0.71 -4.59
N PHE A 28 -13.15 -0.12 -5.35
CA PHE A 28 -13.76 -1.14 -6.19
C PHE A 28 -14.51 -2.22 -5.39
N TYR A 29 -14.08 -2.50 -4.14
CA TYR A 29 -14.83 -3.37 -3.25
C TYR A 29 -16.17 -2.77 -2.85
N GLN A 30 -16.21 -1.50 -2.46
CA GLN A 30 -17.47 -0.80 -2.15
C GLN A 30 -18.42 -0.74 -3.36
N GLU A 31 -17.88 -0.63 -4.58
CA GLU A 31 -18.67 -0.70 -5.82
C GLU A 31 -19.10 -2.13 -6.20
N GLY A 32 -18.74 -3.15 -5.41
CA GLY A 32 -19.08 -4.55 -5.68
C GLY A 32 -18.34 -5.17 -6.87
N LYS A 33 -17.26 -4.53 -7.36
CA LYS A 33 -16.50 -4.98 -8.54
C LYS A 33 -15.41 -6.01 -8.21
N ILE A 34 -15.01 -6.11 -6.94
CA ILE A 34 -14.00 -7.04 -6.45
C ILE A 34 -14.31 -7.42 -5.00
N SER A 35 -14.04 -8.66 -4.58
CA SER A 35 -14.21 -9.06 -3.18
C SER A 35 -12.98 -8.70 -2.33
N LEU A 36 -13.12 -8.60 -1.00
CA LEU A 36 -11.98 -8.37 -0.10
C LEU A 36 -10.93 -9.47 -0.22
N GLU A 37 -11.35 -10.73 -0.34
CA GLU A 37 -10.45 -11.87 -0.52
C GLU A 37 -9.64 -11.74 -1.80
N ARG A 38 -10.26 -11.26 -2.88
CA ARG A 38 -9.57 -11.02 -4.15
C ARG A 38 -8.59 -9.86 -4.05
N ILE A 39 -8.89 -8.82 -3.27
CA ILE A 39 -7.93 -7.74 -2.99
C ILE A 39 -6.70 -8.31 -2.26
N VAL A 40 -6.90 -9.09 -1.18
CA VAL A 40 -5.80 -9.73 -0.44
C VAL A 40 -5.00 -10.66 -1.36
N GLU A 41 -5.66 -11.45 -2.20
CA GLU A 41 -5.00 -12.30 -3.17
C GLU A 41 -4.09 -11.46 -4.10
N LYS A 42 -4.63 -10.42 -4.74
CA LYS A 42 -3.91 -9.66 -5.77
C LYS A 42 -2.84 -8.73 -5.21
N MET A 43 -2.99 -8.26 -3.97
CA MET A 43 -2.03 -7.36 -3.34
C MET A 43 -0.96 -8.08 -2.51
N CYS A 44 -1.21 -9.33 -2.07
CA CYS A 44 -0.32 -10.06 -1.18
C CYS A 44 0.04 -11.46 -1.69
N HIS A 45 -0.95 -12.35 -1.82
CA HIS A 45 -0.71 -13.77 -2.11
C HIS A 45 -0.09 -13.99 -3.49
N ALA A 46 -0.71 -13.44 -4.53
CA ALA A 46 -0.31 -13.63 -5.92
C ALA A 46 1.08 -13.05 -6.20
N PRO A 47 1.45 -11.84 -5.74
CA PRO A 47 2.84 -11.38 -5.83
C PRO A 47 3.83 -12.30 -5.10
N ALA A 48 3.52 -12.71 -3.86
CA ALA A 48 4.40 -13.60 -3.11
C ALA A 48 4.62 -14.93 -3.82
N GLN A 49 3.57 -15.52 -4.39
CA GLN A 49 3.64 -16.76 -5.16
C GLN A 49 4.37 -16.57 -6.50
N ALA A 50 4.01 -15.54 -7.27
CA ALA A 50 4.56 -15.30 -8.61
C ALA A 50 6.08 -15.09 -8.57
N PHE A 51 6.59 -14.44 -7.53
CA PHE A 51 8.02 -14.21 -7.35
C PHE A 51 8.71 -15.25 -6.46
N GLY A 52 7.96 -16.16 -5.83
CA GLY A 52 8.51 -17.14 -4.88
C GLY A 52 9.08 -16.50 -3.62
N VAL A 53 8.45 -15.44 -3.11
CA VAL A 53 8.86 -14.76 -1.87
C VAL A 53 8.71 -15.73 -0.70
N GLN A 54 9.79 -15.92 0.04
CA GLN A 54 9.81 -16.84 1.18
C GLN A 54 9.06 -16.22 2.38
N GLU A 55 8.19 -17.03 3.00
CA GLU A 55 7.60 -16.78 4.32
C GLU A 55 6.83 -15.44 4.43
N ARG A 56 6.34 -14.89 3.32
CA ARG A 56 5.59 -13.62 3.28
C ARG A 56 4.35 -13.70 2.42
N GLY A 57 3.49 -12.71 2.56
CA GLY A 57 2.27 -12.55 1.77
C GLY A 57 1.09 -13.40 2.26
N PHE A 58 1.21 -14.17 3.34
CA PHE A 58 0.13 -14.94 3.95
C PHE A 58 0.15 -14.80 5.47
N VAL A 59 -1.02 -14.84 6.11
CA VAL A 59 -1.14 -14.97 7.57
C VAL A 59 -1.10 -16.46 7.91
N ARG A 60 0.08 -16.96 8.26
CA ARG A 60 0.35 -18.37 8.56
C ARG A 60 1.40 -18.50 9.66
N GLU A 61 1.37 -19.60 10.39
CA GLU A 61 2.44 -19.94 11.33
C GLU A 61 3.78 -20.05 10.58
N GLY A 62 4.84 -19.53 11.20
CA GLY A 62 6.19 -19.48 10.62
C GLY A 62 6.42 -18.37 9.58
N TYR A 63 5.40 -17.60 9.19
CA TYR A 63 5.55 -16.47 8.28
C TYR A 63 5.90 -15.18 9.03
N TRP A 64 6.51 -14.23 8.33
CA TRP A 64 6.75 -12.90 8.87
C TRP A 64 5.43 -12.19 9.18
N ALA A 65 5.39 -11.50 10.33
CA ALA A 65 4.26 -10.65 10.72
C ALA A 65 4.28 -9.32 9.94
N ASP A 66 4.10 -9.42 8.62
CA ASP A 66 3.81 -8.29 7.73
C ASP A 66 2.29 -8.13 7.63
N LEU A 67 1.73 -7.23 8.44
CA LEU A 67 0.30 -7.13 8.65
C LEU A 67 -0.15 -5.68 8.52
N VAL A 68 -1.37 -5.48 8.04
CA VAL A 68 -2.04 -4.19 8.05
C VAL A 68 -3.35 -4.33 8.81
N LEU A 69 -3.64 -3.39 9.70
CA LEU A 69 -4.93 -3.29 10.36
C LEU A 69 -5.70 -2.12 9.75
N LEU A 70 -6.90 -2.40 9.27
CA LEU A 70 -7.70 -1.47 8.50
C LEU A 70 -9.12 -1.36 9.06
N ASP A 71 -9.61 -0.14 9.15
CA ASP A 71 -10.98 0.20 9.49
C ASP A 71 -11.75 0.47 8.20
N LEU A 72 -12.68 -0.42 7.85
CA LEU A 72 -13.49 -0.33 6.63
C LEU A 72 -14.67 0.66 6.73
N ALA A 73 -15.03 1.09 7.94
CA ALA A 73 -16.20 1.94 8.17
C ALA A 73 -15.90 3.43 7.90
N ASN A 74 -14.63 3.81 7.97
CA ASN A 74 -14.19 5.19 7.81
C ASN A 74 -13.43 5.40 6.49
N ASN A 75 -13.62 6.57 5.90
CA ASN A 75 -12.88 6.99 4.71
C ASN A 75 -11.66 7.84 5.10
N THR A 76 -10.64 7.79 4.26
CA THR A 76 -9.42 8.60 4.39
C THR A 76 -9.41 9.67 3.30
N PRO A 77 -9.50 10.97 3.65
CA PRO A 77 -9.35 12.05 2.68
C PRO A 77 -7.91 12.12 2.18
N VAL A 78 -7.70 12.33 0.89
CA VAL A 78 -6.37 12.56 0.31
C VAL A 78 -6.13 14.06 0.25
N GLN A 79 -5.25 14.56 1.11
CA GLN A 79 -4.95 15.98 1.27
C GLN A 79 -3.44 16.19 1.24
N LYS A 80 -2.98 17.34 0.78
CA LYS A 80 -1.55 17.62 0.66
C LYS A 80 -0.81 17.46 2.00
N GLU A 81 -1.48 17.79 3.09
CA GLU A 81 -0.96 17.77 4.46
C GLU A 81 -0.75 16.36 4.99
N ASN A 82 -1.40 15.35 4.41
CA ASN A 82 -1.29 13.95 4.82
C ASN A 82 -0.54 13.05 3.82
N LEU A 83 0.15 13.64 2.85
CA LEU A 83 0.99 12.91 1.91
C LEU A 83 2.37 12.62 2.50
N TYR A 84 2.79 11.36 2.44
CA TYR A 84 4.13 10.93 2.86
C TYR A 84 5.12 10.82 1.69
N TYR A 85 4.70 11.17 0.47
CA TYR A 85 5.59 11.17 -0.69
C TYR A 85 6.61 12.31 -0.61
N LYS A 86 7.89 12.00 -0.84
CA LYS A 86 8.93 13.02 -0.99
C LYS A 86 8.60 14.10 -2.03
N CYS A 87 7.87 13.73 -3.09
CA CYS A 87 7.49 14.67 -4.15
C CYS A 87 6.37 15.64 -3.74
N GLY A 88 5.67 15.40 -2.63
CA GLY A 88 4.70 16.31 -2.03
C GLY A 88 3.43 16.55 -2.86
N TRP A 89 3.05 15.62 -3.74
CA TRP A 89 1.80 15.68 -4.49
C TRP A 89 1.21 14.28 -4.71
N SER A 90 -0.10 14.21 -4.96
CA SER A 90 -0.81 13.00 -5.33
C SER A 90 -1.83 13.30 -6.45
N PRO A 91 -1.99 12.44 -7.46
CA PRO A 91 -3.03 12.63 -8.47
C PRO A 91 -4.45 12.42 -7.90
N LEU A 92 -4.56 11.95 -6.65
CA LEU A 92 -5.80 11.65 -5.97
C LEU A 92 -6.20 12.75 -4.94
N GLU A 93 -5.45 13.86 -4.86
CA GLU A 93 -5.80 14.98 -3.97
C GLU A 93 -7.25 15.44 -4.19
N GLY A 94 -7.98 15.67 -3.10
CA GLY A 94 -9.40 16.04 -3.12
C GLY A 94 -10.37 14.86 -3.14
N LEU A 95 -9.89 13.63 -3.36
CA LEU A 95 -10.71 12.43 -3.22
C LEU A 95 -10.77 11.96 -1.76
N SER A 96 -11.81 11.18 -1.44
CA SER A 96 -11.93 10.47 -0.17
C SER A 96 -11.95 8.97 -0.47
N LEU A 97 -10.90 8.26 -0.08
CA LEU A 97 -10.74 6.84 -0.37
C LEU A 97 -11.34 5.99 0.77
N PRO A 98 -11.97 4.86 0.46
CA PRO A 98 -12.48 3.96 1.49
C PRO A 98 -11.39 3.31 2.32
N GLY A 99 -11.72 3.11 3.59
CA GLY A 99 -10.84 2.48 4.56
C GLY A 99 -9.83 3.45 5.15
N ARG A 100 -9.47 3.19 6.41
CA ARG A 100 -8.34 3.84 7.11
C ARG A 100 -7.38 2.78 7.61
N VAL A 101 -6.11 2.88 7.22
CA VAL A 101 -5.04 2.08 7.80
C VAL A 101 -4.71 2.66 9.17
N SER A 102 -4.97 1.89 10.23
CA SER A 102 -4.64 2.29 11.61
C SER A 102 -3.25 1.81 12.00
N HIS A 103 -2.88 0.59 11.61
CA HIS A 103 -1.59 -0.02 11.95
C HIS A 103 -0.94 -0.66 10.73
N THR A 104 0.38 -0.58 10.65
CA THR A 104 1.17 -1.41 9.73
C THR A 104 2.34 -2.03 10.50
N PHE A 105 2.40 -3.36 10.46
CA PHE A 105 3.50 -4.15 11.00
C PHE A 105 4.40 -4.60 9.86
N VAL A 106 5.70 -4.42 10.04
CA VAL A 106 6.72 -4.89 9.09
C VAL A 106 7.63 -5.85 9.85
N SER A 107 7.59 -7.13 9.50
CA SER A 107 8.40 -8.16 10.14
C SER A 107 8.23 -8.22 11.67
N GLY A 108 7.01 -7.96 12.16
CA GLY A 108 6.67 -7.92 13.58
C GLY A 108 6.86 -6.57 14.28
N HIS A 109 7.53 -5.61 13.63
CA HIS A 109 7.70 -4.25 14.16
C HIS A 109 6.50 -3.37 13.81
N LEU A 110 5.92 -2.66 14.78
CA LEU A 110 4.86 -1.68 14.53
C LEU A 110 5.47 -0.43 13.86
N ALA A 111 5.53 -0.45 12.53
CA ALA A 111 6.20 0.58 11.73
C ALA A 111 5.34 1.84 11.53
N TYR A 112 4.02 1.71 11.62
CA TYR A 112 3.09 2.82 11.48
C TYR A 112 1.89 2.63 12.42
N HIS A 113 1.50 3.70 13.11
CA HIS A 113 0.31 3.76 13.95
C HIS A 113 -0.31 5.17 13.87
N GLU A 114 -1.54 5.26 13.35
CA GLU A 114 -2.36 6.49 13.37
C GLU A 114 -1.62 7.77 12.90
N GLY A 115 -0.96 7.69 11.74
CA GLY A 115 -0.25 8.82 11.14
C GLY A 115 1.20 8.97 11.59
N GLN A 116 1.66 8.18 12.56
CA GLN A 116 3.02 8.23 13.08
C GLN A 116 3.84 7.04 12.61
N PHE A 117 5.07 7.29 12.17
CA PHE A 117 6.01 6.26 11.76
C PHE A 117 7.02 5.97 12.87
N ASP A 118 7.24 4.70 13.16
CA ASP A 118 8.39 4.24 13.94
C ASP A 118 9.48 3.72 12.98
N GLU A 119 10.47 4.56 12.76
CA GLU A 119 11.59 4.29 11.87
C GLU A 119 12.80 3.63 12.55
N SER A 120 12.71 3.31 13.84
CA SER A 120 13.82 2.71 14.61
C SER A 120 14.23 1.33 14.09
N GLN A 121 13.30 0.62 13.44
CA GLN A 121 13.56 -0.62 12.75
C GLN A 121 13.05 -0.52 11.30
N LYS A 122 13.84 -1.05 10.37
CA LYS A 122 13.51 -1.07 8.94
C LYS A 122 13.24 -2.49 8.47
N GLY A 123 12.55 -2.61 7.34
CA GLY A 123 12.29 -3.92 6.71
C GLY A 123 13.57 -4.65 6.33
N GLN A 124 13.49 -5.97 6.23
CA GLN A 124 14.59 -6.84 5.81
C GLN A 124 14.51 -7.15 4.31
N ARG A 125 15.67 -7.44 3.70
CA ARG A 125 15.74 -7.88 2.30
C ARG A 125 14.92 -9.16 2.09
N LEU A 126 14.05 -9.16 1.10
CA LEU A 126 13.28 -10.34 0.71
C LEU A 126 14.19 -11.49 0.26
N ARG A 127 13.82 -12.72 0.63
CA ARG A 127 14.42 -13.95 0.12
C ARG A 127 13.44 -14.62 -0.84
N PHE A 128 13.99 -15.31 -1.84
CA PHE A 128 13.21 -15.91 -2.91
C PHE A 128 13.60 -17.38 -3.08
N ALA A 129 12.62 -18.27 -3.06
CA ALA A 129 12.79 -19.66 -3.44
C ALA A 129 12.69 -19.75 -4.97
N ARG A 130 13.78 -19.46 -5.69
CA ARG A 130 13.80 -19.76 -7.13
C ARG A 130 13.74 -21.28 -7.30
N ARG A 131 12.76 -21.77 -8.06
CA ARG A 131 12.98 -23.01 -8.81
C ARG A 131 13.95 -22.64 -9.93
N ALA A 132 15.13 -23.27 -9.93
CA ALA A 132 16.00 -23.33 -11.10
C ALA A 132 15.29 -24.09 -12.22
#